data_AF-A0A373VNL5-F1
#
_entry.id   AF-A0A373VNL5-F1
#
_cell.length_a   1.000
_cell.length_b   1.000
_cell.length_c   1.000
_cell.angle_alpha   90.00
_cell.angle_beta   90.00
_cell.angle_gamma   90.00
#
_symmetry.space_group_name_H-M   'P 1'
#
loop_
_entity.id
_entity.type
_entity.pdbx_description
1 polymer ?
#
loop_
_entity_poly.entity_id
_entity_poly.type
_entity_poly.pdbx_seq_one_letter_code
_entity_poly.pdbx_strand_id
1 'polypeptide(L)' 'MEILAEGVETQEQADILTSMGCRYAQGYFYHRPAPTAAFFEIP' A
#
# COMPACT_ATOMS: atom_id res chain seq x y z
N MET A 1 -5.27 4.94 -17.58
CA MET A 1 -5.60 3.70 -16.85
C MET A 1 -4.75 3.70 -15.61
N GLU A 2 -5.36 3.49 -14.44
CA GLU A 2 -4.67 3.45 -13.16
C GLU A 2 -4.49 2.00 -12.73
N ILE A 3 -3.34 1.69 -12.12
CA ILE A 3 -2.99 0.34 -11.65
C ILE A 3 -2.77 0.41 -10.14
N LEU A 4 -3.42 -0.50 -9.41
CA LEU A 4 -3.20 -0.76 -7.99
C LEU A 4 -2.40 -2.04 -7.83
N ALA A 5 -1.23 -1.95 -7.20
CA ALA A 5 -0.45 -3.12 -6.80
C ALA A 5 -0.87 -3.58 -5.39
N GLU A 6 -1.36 -4.81 -5.27
CA GLU A 6 -1.77 -5.39 -3.98
C GLU A 6 -0.69 -6.33 -3.41
N GLY A 7 -0.66 -6.47 -2.08
CA GLY A 7 0.25 -7.38 -1.40
C GLY A 7 1.66 -6.81 -1.14
N VAL A 8 1.81 -5.49 -1.05
CA VAL A 8 3.10 -4.86 -0.69
C VAL A 8 3.39 -5.03 0.80
N GLU A 9 4.42 -5.80 1.12
CA GLU A 9 4.81 -6.16 2.49
C GLU A 9 6.18 -5.60 2.90
N THR A 10 7.01 -5.16 1.95
CA THR A 10 8.33 -4.59 2.22
C THR A 10 8.58 -3.26 1.50
N GLN A 11 9.50 -2.44 2.04
CA GLN A 11 9.97 -1.21 1.38
C GLN A 11 10.56 -1.51 -0.01
N GLU A 12 11.34 -2.59 -0.14
CA GLU A 12 11.95 -2.98 -1.41
C GLU A 12 10.90 -3.23 -2.50
N GLN A 13 9.79 -3.89 -2.18
CA GLN A 13 8.67 -4.08 -3.11
C GLN A 13 8.04 -2.75 -3.51
N ALA A 14 7.85 -1.83 -2.55
CA ALA A 14 7.31 -0.50 -2.82
C ALA A 14 8.23 0.32 -3.74
N ASP A 15 9.54 0.24 -3.54
CA ASP A 15 10.55 0.94 -4.34
C ASP A 15 10.57 0.43 -5.78
N ILE A 16 10.51 -0.90 -5.97
CA ILE A 16 10.42 -1.52 -7.29
C ILE A 16 9.15 -1.06 -8.02
N LEU A 17 7.99 -1.13 -7.36
CA LEU A 17 6.70 -0.70 -7.93
C LEU A 17 6.72 0.78 -8.32
N THR A 18 7.29 1.63 -7.46
CA THR A 18 7.44 3.07 -7.73
C THR A 18 8.35 3.30 -8.94
N SER A 19 9.47 2.58 -9.04
CA SER A 19 10.40 2.69 -10.18
C SER A 19 9.77 2.27 -11.52
N MET A 20 8.79 1.36 -11.49
CA MET A 20 8.00 0.94 -12.66
C MET A 20 6.86 1.91 -13.00
N GLY A 21 6.71 3.00 -12.23
CA GLY A 21 5.66 4.01 -12.42
C GLY A 21 4.31 3.61 -11.84
N CYS A 22 4.24 2.58 -10.99
CA CYS A 22 3.02 2.24 -10.26
C CYS A 22 2.79 3.28 -9.16
N ARG A 23 1.63 3.94 -9.20
CA ARG A 23 1.32 5.09 -8.33
C ARG A 23 0.45 4.72 -7.12
N TYR A 24 -0.18 3.55 -7.16
CA TYR A 24 -1.08 3.10 -6.10
C TYR A 24 -0.66 1.71 -5.63
N ALA A 25 -0.55 1.54 -4.32
CA ALA A 25 -0.19 0.29 -3.71
C ALA A 25 -1.00 0.04 -2.43
N GLN A 26 -1.29 -1.22 -2.16
CA GLN A 26 -1.90 -1.70 -0.92
C GLN A 26 -1.08 -2.87 -0.39
N GLY A 27 -0.87 -2.89 0.93
CA GLY A 27 -0.37 -4.07 1.62
C GLY A 27 0.06 -3.75 3.04
N TYR A 28 0.50 -4.78 3.77
CA TYR A 28 0.83 -4.67 5.19
C TYR A 28 2.05 -3.80 5.47
N PHE A 29 2.86 -3.50 4.45
CA PHE A 29 3.91 -2.49 4.55
C PHE A 29 3.35 -1.12 4.93
N TYR A 30 2.19 -0.76 4.38
CA TYR A 30 1.52 0.52 4.65
C TYR A 30 0.64 0.42 5.89
N HIS A 31 -0.32 -0.49 5.87
CA HIS A 31 -1.19 -0.75 7.01
C HIS A 31 -1.94 -2.08 6.82
N ARG A 32 -2.24 -2.76 7.93
CA ARG A 32 -3.16 -3.91 7.90
C ARG A 32 -4.61 -3.44 7.70
N PRO A 33 -5.53 -4.24 7.17
CA PRO A 33 -6.95 -3.92 7.19
C PRO A 33 -7.39 -3.56 8.61
N ALA A 34 -8.09 -2.43 8.73
CA ALA A 34 -8.58 -1.92 10.02
C ALA A 34 -10.11 -1.86 9.99
N PRO A 35 -10.79 -2.14 11.12
CA PRO A 35 -12.21 -1.79 11.26
C PRO A 35 -12.43 -0.30 11.05
N THR A 36 -13.62 0.08 10.58
CA THR A 36 -13.95 1.48 10.26
C THR A 36 -13.66 2.45 11.41
N ALA A 37 -13.95 2.08 12.66
CA ALA A 37 -13.67 2.93 13.81
C ALA A 37 -12.16 3.22 13.98
N ALA A 38 -11.32 2.20 13.80
CA ALA A 38 -9.87 2.33 13.92
C ALA A 38 -9.21 2.96 12.68
N PHE A 39 -9.86 2.89 11.51
CA PHE A 39 -9.33 3.47 10.28
C PHE A 39 -9.12 4.99 10.38
N PHE A 40 -10.01 5.70 11.08
CA PHE A 40 -9.90 7.14 11.29
C PHE A 40 -8.83 7.54 12.32
N GLU A 41 -8.19 6.56 12.96
CA GLU A 41 -7.09 6.76 13.92
C GLU A 41 -5.72 6.41 13.31
N ILE A 42 -5.69 5.95 12.05
CA ILE A 42 -4.43 5.66 11.34
C ILE A 42 -3.69 7.00 11.11
N PRO A 43 -2.41 7.10 11.50
CA PRO A 43 -1.62 8.33 11.42
C PRO A 43 -1.32 8.79 9.99
#